data_AF-A0A9W7CJC6-F1
#
_entry.id   AF-A0A9W7CJC6-F1
#
_cell.length_a   1.000
_cell.length_b   1.000
_cell.length_c   1.000
_cell.angle_alpha   90.00
_cell.angle_beta   90.00
_cell.angle_gamma   90.00
#
_symmetry.space_group_name_H-M   'P 1'
#
loop_
_entity.id
_entity.type
_entity.pdbx_description
1 polymer ?
#
loop_
_entity_poly.entity_id
_entity_poly.type
_entity_poly.pdbx_seq_one_letter_code
_entity_poly.pdbx_strand_id
1 'polypeptide(L)'
;MGWFGGGSSEESSGPRDFSSTDESSFSAPIPQQSSVQSAGMGASSLQSFAAEMQQKALVQGVVSKLTQIAFDKCITKPDSVLSGSEIKCMHAVTGKYMDGSEFVLGRFQKQQQNQNIL
;
A
#
# COMPACT_ATOMS: atom_id res chain seq x y z
N MET A 1 -42.95 -29.74 24.53
CA MET A 1 -42.01 -30.88 24.57
C MET A 1 -40.61 -30.30 24.61
N GLY A 2 -39.92 -30.40 25.76
CA GLY A 2 -38.52 -30.00 25.90
C GLY A 2 -37.61 -31.17 25.51
N TRP A 3 -36.52 -30.90 24.80
CA TRP A 3 -35.49 -31.89 24.46
C TRP A 3 -34.12 -31.18 24.37
N PHE A 4 -33.32 -31.36 25.43
CA PHE A 4 -31.86 -31.14 25.60
C PHE A 4 -31.26 -29.78 25.25
N GLY A 5 -30.32 -29.23 26.02
CA GLY A 5 -29.54 -29.77 27.13
C GLY A 5 -28.33 -28.87 27.31
N GLY A 6 -28.13 -28.36 28.53
CA GLY A 6 -27.06 -27.43 28.86
C GLY A 6 -25.67 -28.04 28.70
N GLY A 7 -24.71 -27.18 28.37
CA GLY A 7 -23.28 -27.43 28.47
C GLY A 7 -22.61 -26.14 28.92
N SER A 8 -22.06 -26.18 30.13
CA SER A 8 -21.57 -25.07 30.92
C SER A 8 -20.39 -24.33 30.29
N SER A 9 -20.35 -23.03 30.61
CA SER A 9 -19.18 -22.17 30.56
C SER A 9 -18.06 -22.75 31.42
N GLU A 10 -16.86 -22.88 30.85
CA GLU A 10 -15.63 -22.88 31.62
C GLU A 10 -14.62 -21.99 30.89
N GLU A 11 -14.51 -20.78 31.42
CA GLU A 11 -13.54 -19.76 31.05
C GLU A 11 -12.21 -20.15 31.71
N SER A 12 -11.23 -20.54 30.90
CA SER A 12 -9.82 -20.64 31.32
C SER A 12 -9.01 -19.65 30.52
N SER A 13 -8.56 -18.63 31.22
CA SER A 13 -7.69 -17.55 30.78
C SER A 13 -6.32 -18.10 30.36
N GLY A 14 -6.00 -17.97 29.08
CA GLY A 14 -4.64 -18.12 28.55
C GLY A 14 -4.44 -17.15 27.37
N PRO A 15 -3.27 -16.51 27.24
CA PRO A 15 -3.03 -15.57 26.16
C PRO A 15 -3.06 -16.30 24.81
N ARG A 16 -3.79 -15.74 23.83
CA ARG A 16 -3.66 -16.17 22.43
C ARG A 16 -2.38 -15.54 21.89
N ASP A 17 -1.30 -16.31 21.92
CA ASP A 17 -0.07 -15.98 21.21
C ASP A 17 -0.37 -15.90 19.70
N PHE A 18 -0.26 -14.71 19.12
CA PHE A 18 -0.34 -14.49 17.68
C PHE A 18 1.07 -14.59 17.04
N SER A 19 1.89 -15.54 17.46
CA SER A 19 3.21 -15.76 16.86
C SER A 19 3.24 -17.04 16.04
N SER A 20 2.47 -17.07 14.95
CA SER A 20 2.81 -17.91 13.81
C SER A 20 3.52 -17.03 12.80
N THR A 21 4.82 -16.88 13.00
CA THR A 21 5.76 -16.51 11.96
C THR A 21 5.73 -17.65 10.94
N ASP A 22 4.95 -17.51 9.88
CA ASP A 22 5.12 -18.33 8.68
C ASP A 22 6.38 -17.82 7.98
N GLU A 23 7.53 -18.21 8.52
CA GLU A 23 8.83 -18.01 7.90
C GLU A 23 9.01 -19.13 6.88
N SER A 24 8.44 -18.93 5.69
CA SER A 24 8.66 -19.81 4.55
C SER A 24 8.97 -19.02 3.28
N SER A 25 9.99 -18.15 3.33
CA SER A 25 10.82 -17.78 2.16
C SER A 25 11.96 -16.82 2.52
N PHE A 26 12.97 -17.30 3.24
CA PHE A 26 14.34 -16.77 3.14
C PHE A 26 15.36 -17.83 3.58
N SER A 27 15.44 -18.95 2.84
CA SER A 27 16.69 -19.73 2.84
C SER A 27 17.66 -19.03 1.89
N ALA A 28 18.48 -18.13 2.41
CA ALA A 28 19.65 -17.65 1.70
C ALA A 28 20.68 -18.79 1.58
N PRO A 29 21.17 -19.14 0.37
CA PRO A 29 22.40 -19.87 0.22
C PRO A 29 23.57 -18.87 0.20
N ILE A 30 24.50 -19.05 1.14
CA ILE A 30 25.86 -18.52 1.09
C ILE A 30 26.55 -19.05 -0.19
N PRO A 31 27.43 -18.28 -0.87
CA PRO A 31 27.78 -18.53 -2.27
C PRO A 31 28.79 -19.68 -2.40
N GLN A 32 28.39 -20.77 -3.05
CA GLN A 32 29.32 -21.74 -3.64
C GLN A 32 28.89 -22.11 -5.06
N GLN A 33 29.64 -21.52 -5.98
CA GLN A 33 30.01 -21.95 -7.32
C GLN A 33 29.30 -23.18 -7.93
N SER A 34 28.85 -22.98 -9.18
CA SER A 34 28.51 -23.95 -10.24
C SER A 34 27.09 -24.56 -10.26
N SER A 35 26.20 -23.93 -11.02
CA SER A 35 25.64 -24.52 -12.25
C SER A 35 24.73 -23.51 -12.93
N VAL A 36 25.02 -23.23 -14.21
CA VAL A 36 24.14 -22.51 -15.11
C VAL A 36 22.84 -23.30 -15.26
N GLN A 37 21.79 -22.88 -14.55
CA GLN A 37 20.43 -23.39 -14.71
C GLN A 37 19.61 -22.31 -15.40
N SER A 38 19.83 -22.20 -16.70
CA SER A 38 18.88 -21.56 -17.60
C SER A 38 17.82 -22.62 -17.93
N ALA A 39 16.58 -22.42 -17.49
CA ALA A 39 15.40 -22.93 -18.20
C ALA A 39 14.10 -22.34 -17.63
N GLY A 40 13.60 -21.28 -18.26
CA GLY A 40 12.17 -21.21 -18.58
C GLY A 40 11.22 -20.59 -17.56
N MET A 41 11.54 -19.45 -16.94
CA MET A 41 10.49 -18.56 -16.45
C MET A 41 10.05 -17.68 -17.64
N GLY A 42 8.93 -18.05 -18.27
CA GLY A 42 8.48 -17.45 -19.53
C GLY A 42 8.46 -15.92 -19.48
N ALA A 43 8.89 -15.27 -20.57
CA ALA A 43 8.93 -13.81 -20.72
C ALA A 43 7.62 -13.11 -20.29
N SER A 44 6.48 -13.82 -20.38
CA SER A 44 5.17 -13.39 -19.90
C SER A 44 5.11 -13.11 -18.39
N SER A 45 5.80 -13.90 -17.57
CA SER A 45 5.87 -13.74 -16.10
C SER A 45 6.80 -12.61 -15.67
N LEU A 46 7.86 -12.36 -16.45
CA LEU A 46 8.78 -11.24 -16.23
C LEU A 46 8.08 -9.92 -16.56
N GLN A 47 7.24 -9.91 -17.60
CA GLN A 47 6.46 -8.75 -17.99
C GLN A 47 5.36 -8.41 -16.97
N SER A 48 4.66 -9.42 -16.41
CA SER A 48 3.71 -9.18 -15.31
C SER A 48 4.40 -8.70 -14.04
N PHE A 49 5.56 -9.26 -13.70
CA PHE A 49 6.35 -8.84 -12.55
C PHE A 49 6.91 -7.41 -12.72
N ALA A 50 7.37 -7.06 -13.92
CA ALA A 50 7.84 -5.71 -14.22
C ALA A 50 6.71 -4.68 -14.09
N ALA A 51 5.50 -5.01 -14.55
CA ALA A 51 4.33 -4.15 -14.39
C ALA A 51 3.95 -3.95 -12.92
N GLU A 52 4.00 -5.02 -12.11
CA GLU A 52 3.74 -4.95 -10.67
C GLU A 52 4.77 -4.08 -9.93
N MET A 53 6.06 -4.28 -10.23
CA MET A 53 7.14 -3.48 -9.65
C MET A 53 7.03 -2.00 -10.03
N GLN A 54 6.66 -1.71 -11.28
CA GLN A 54 6.43 -0.34 -11.74
C GLN A 54 5.24 0.29 -11.02
N GLN A 55 4.13 -0.44 -10.87
CA GLN A 55 2.97 0.06 -10.15
C GLN A 55 3.32 0.38 -8.68
N LYS A 56 4.09 -0.49 -8.01
CA LYS A 56 4.56 -0.20 -6.66
C LYS A 56 5.46 1.03 -6.60
N ALA A 57 6.40 1.19 -7.54
CA ALA A 57 7.26 2.36 -7.59
C ALA A 57 6.46 3.67 -7.81
N LEU A 58 5.45 3.63 -8.68
CA LEU A 58 4.55 4.77 -8.92
C LEU A 58 3.76 5.14 -7.66
N VAL A 59 3.17 4.15 -6.99
CA VAL A 59 2.44 4.37 -5.73
C VAL A 59 3.36 4.97 -4.66
N GLN A 60 4.59 4.44 -4.51
CA GLN A 60 5.57 4.99 -3.57
C GLN A 60 5.94 6.45 -3.89
N GLY A 61 6.11 6.78 -5.17
CA GLY A 61 6.37 8.16 -5.61
C GLY A 61 5.19 9.10 -5.30
N VAL A 62 3.95 8.64 -5.51
CA VAL A 62 2.74 9.41 -5.18
C VAL A 62 2.62 9.60 -3.67
N VAL A 63 2.80 8.54 -2.89
CA VAL A 63 2.76 8.59 -1.41
C VAL A 63 3.81 9.57 -0.88
N SER A 64 5.05 9.49 -1.35
CA SER A 64 6.12 10.41 -0.96
C SER A 64 5.75 11.87 -1.26
N LYS A 65 5.28 12.15 -2.48
CA LYS A 65 4.91 13.50 -2.90
C LYS A 65 3.73 14.07 -2.12
N LEU A 66 2.68 13.28 -1.90
CA LEU A 66 1.52 13.68 -1.11
C LEU A 66 1.91 13.95 0.34
N THR A 67 2.76 13.09 0.90
CA THR A 67 3.26 13.25 2.27
C THR A 67 4.02 14.56 2.41
N GLN A 68 4.89 14.90 1.44
CA GLN A 68 5.61 16.18 1.45
C GLN A 68 4.65 17.38 1.39
N ILE A 69 3.68 17.37 0.47
CA ILE A 69 2.68 18.44 0.36
C ILE A 69 1.87 18.58 1.65
N ALA A 70 1.40 17.46 2.20
CA ALA A 70 0.61 17.47 3.41
C ALA A 70 1.44 17.97 4.61
N PHE A 71 2.71 17.57 4.71
CA PHE A 71 3.64 18.06 5.72
C PHE A 71 3.83 19.58 5.63
N ASP A 72 4.14 20.10 4.45
CA ASP A 72 4.36 21.54 4.22
C ASP A 72 3.13 22.40 4.51
N LYS A 73 1.93 21.85 4.36
CA LYS A 73 0.66 22.58 4.56
C LYS A 73 0.10 22.47 5.97
N CYS A 74 0.31 21.34 6.63
CA CYS A 74 -0.33 21.05 7.90
C CYS A 74 0.61 21.17 9.10
N ILE A 75 1.92 20.98 8.93
CA ILE A 75 2.89 21.02 10.03
C ILE A 75 3.56 22.39 10.06
N THR A 76 3.29 23.15 11.11
CA THR A 76 3.94 24.46 11.33
C THR A 76 5.16 24.36 12.23
N LYS A 77 5.15 23.42 13.18
CA LYS A 77 6.27 23.07 14.03
C LYS A 77 6.36 21.55 14.12
N PRO A 78 7.47 20.93 13.69
CA PRO A 78 7.63 19.49 13.81
C PRO A 78 7.76 19.12 15.29
N ASP A 79 6.81 18.37 15.80
CA ASP A 79 6.87 17.72 17.10
C ASP A 79 7.02 16.20 16.89
N SER A 80 7.27 15.47 17.98
CA SER A 80 7.40 14.00 17.95
C SER A 80 6.06 13.31 17.67
N VAL A 81 4.93 14.02 17.83
CA VAL A 81 3.58 13.50 17.62
C VAL A 81 2.74 14.53 16.88
N LEU A 82 1.95 14.07 15.90
CA LEU A 82 0.93 14.92 15.27
C LEU A 82 -0.20 15.23 16.26
N SER A 83 -0.54 16.49 16.41
CA SER A 83 -1.73 16.92 17.13
C SER A 83 -3.01 16.50 16.39
N GLY A 84 -4.13 16.40 17.12
CA GLY A 84 -5.41 16.02 16.53
C GLY A 84 -5.89 16.95 15.40
N SER A 85 -5.49 18.23 15.42
CA SER A 85 -5.74 19.18 14.32
C SER A 85 -4.88 18.90 13.10
N GLU A 86 -3.60 18.55 13.30
CA GLU A 86 -2.70 18.24 12.19
C GLU A 86 -3.10 16.95 11.49
N ILE A 87 -3.53 15.92 12.25
CA ILE A 87 -4.07 14.68 11.67
C ILE A 87 -5.27 14.98 10.77
N LYS A 88 -6.24 15.77 11.25
CA LYS A 88 -7.41 16.18 10.44
C LYS A 88 -7.00 16.97 9.20
N CYS A 89 -6.01 17.85 9.32
CA CYS A 89 -5.47 18.59 8.19
C CYS A 89 -4.85 17.64 7.14
N MET A 90 -4.04 16.66 7.55
CA MET A 90 -3.42 15.68 6.66
C MET A 90 -4.47 14.92 5.84
N HIS A 91 -5.54 14.45 6.50
CA HIS A 91 -6.66 13.78 5.82
C HIS A 91 -7.35 14.71 4.82
N ALA A 92 -7.63 15.96 5.21
CA ALA A 92 -8.29 16.93 4.34
C ALA A 92 -7.42 17.28 3.12
N VAL A 93 -6.13 17.59 3.32
CA VAL A 93 -5.21 17.94 2.23
C VAL A 93 -5.06 16.79 1.25
N THR A 94 -4.87 15.57 1.74
CA THR A 94 -4.72 14.40 0.87
C THR A 94 -5.98 14.16 0.04
N GLY A 95 -7.16 14.19 0.67
CA GLY A 95 -8.44 14.04 -0.05
C GLY A 95 -8.65 15.14 -1.09
N LYS A 96 -8.45 16.41 -0.70
CA LYS A 96 -8.61 17.55 -1.62
C LYS A 96 -7.61 17.56 -2.75
N TYR A 97 -6.39 17.08 -2.53
CA TYR A 97 -5.41 16.94 -3.59
C TYR A 97 -5.86 15.91 -4.63
N MET A 98 -6.40 14.77 -4.20
CA MET A 98 -6.90 13.75 -5.12
C MET A 98 -8.10 14.28 -5.92
N ASP A 99 -9.10 14.87 -5.25
CA ASP A 99 -10.26 15.49 -5.88
C ASP A 99 -9.84 16.55 -6.91
N GLY A 100 -8.89 17.42 -6.54
CA GLY A 100 -8.38 18.47 -7.42
C GLY A 100 -7.54 17.94 -8.59
N SER A 101 -6.78 16.88 -8.37
CA SER A 101 -5.95 16.25 -9.41
C SER A 101 -6.80 15.66 -10.52
N GLU A 102 -7.90 14.98 -10.17
CA GLU A 102 -8.86 14.45 -11.15
C GLU A 102 -9.50 15.57 -11.96
N PHE A 103 -9.93 16.66 -11.30
CA PHE A 103 -10.51 17.81 -11.98
C PHE A 103 -9.54 18.45 -12.98
N VAL A 104 -8.28 18.67 -12.59
CA VAL A 104 -7.26 19.27 -13.47
C VAL A 104 -6.95 18.33 -14.64
N LEU A 105 -6.78 17.04 -14.37
CA LEU A 105 -6.47 16.06 -15.41
C LEU A 105 -7.62 15.90 -16.40
N GLY A 106 -8.87 15.82 -15.91
CA GLY A 106 -10.06 15.74 -16.76
C GLY A 106 -10.21 16.95 -17.68
N ARG A 107 -9.91 18.15 -17.18
CA ARG A 107 -9.89 19.36 -18.01
C ARG A 107 -8.80 19.30 -19.08
N PHE A 108 -7.61 18.84 -18.72
CA PHE A 108 -6.48 18.77 -19.64
C PHE A 108 -6.69 17.73 -20.75
N GLN A 109 -7.25 16.57 -20.43
CA GLN A 109 -7.61 15.54 -21.41
C GLN A 109 -8.66 16.04 -22.41
N LYS A 110 -9.69 16.74 -21.93
CA LYS A 110 -10.71 17.36 -22.79
C LYS A 110 -10.11 18.39 -23.74
N GLN A 111 -9.14 19.18 -23.28
CA GLN A 111 -8.42 20.15 -24.13
C GLN A 111 -7.53 19.47 -25.17
N GLN A 112 -6.80 18.40 -24.82
CA GLN A 112 -5.98 17.65 -25.76
C GLN A 112 -6.81 16.97 -26.87
N GLN A 113 -7.94 16.37 -26.52
CA GLN A 113 -8.85 15.77 -27.51
C GLN A 113 -9.35 16.80 -28.54
N ASN A 114 -9.55 18.04 -28.11
CA ASN A 114 -10.01 19.11 -28.98
C ASN A 114 -8.90 19.73 -29.86
N GLN A 115 -7.62 19.46 -29.58
CA GLN A 115 -6.48 19.88 -30.39
C GLN A 115 -6.15 18.89 -31.52
N ASN A 116 -6.60 17.63 -31.42
CA ASN A 116 -6.35 16.58 -32.41
C ASN A 116 -7.42 16.55 -33.55
N ILE A 117 -8.18 17.64 -33.74
CA ILE A 117 -9.25 17.83 -34.75
C ILE A 117 -8.91 18.99 -35.72
N LEU A 118 -7.64 19.41 -35.78
CA LEU A 118 -7.07 20.28 -36.82
C LEU A 118 -5.88 19.56 -37.45
#